data_AF-A0AAQ3UD38-F1
#
_entry.id   AF-A0AAQ3UD38-F1
#
_cell.length_a   1.000
_cell.length_b   1.000
_cell.length_c   1.000
_cell.angle_alpha   90.00
_cell.angle_beta   90.00
_cell.angle_gamma   90.00
#
_symmetry.space_group_name_H-M   'P 1'
#
loop_
_entity.id
_entity.type
_entity.pdbx_description
1 polymer ?
#
loop_
_entity_poly.entity_id
_entity_poly.type
_entity_poly.pdbx_seq_one_letter_code
_entity_poly.pdbx_strand_id
1 'polypeptide(L)'
;MENVWIMDSGCSRHMTGHHKWFSSLNTVSTKEYITFGDHGQGKVMGVGSVSLPAKLSLREVAFVRNLGFNLVSISQLLDDGFEVRFKKSACCVLDAEETLVCSLLPFGRVFKVDLISISGLARCLVASPSADIWKWHRRLGHLSFDLLIRLSSMGLIRGLPKLRAEKDLVCHPCRHGKMVAASHIPVS
;
A
#
# COMPACT_ATOMS: atom_id res chain seq x y z
N MET A 1 8.60 -9.47 16.34
CA MET A 1 9.45 -8.37 15.82
C MET A 1 10.05 -8.69 14.45
N GLU A 2 9.86 -9.89 13.90
CA GLU A 2 10.45 -10.38 12.64
C GLU A 2 10.09 -9.55 11.38
N ASN A 3 9.03 -8.74 11.47
CA ASN A 3 8.52 -7.91 10.38
C ASN A 3 8.78 -6.40 10.56
N VAL A 4 9.81 -6.02 11.30
CA VAL A 4 10.18 -4.61 11.49
C VAL A 4 11.53 -4.34 10.85
N TRP A 5 11.59 -3.28 10.05
CA TRP A 5 12.82 -2.74 9.46
C TRP A 5 13.11 -1.40 10.12
N ILE A 6 14.19 -1.34 10.89
CA ILE A 6 14.62 -0.15 11.62
C ILE A 6 15.55 0.66 10.73
N MET A 7 15.31 1.96 10.67
CA MET A 7 16.18 2.92 10.00
C MET A 7 17.34 3.27 10.92
N ASP A 8 18.57 3.03 10.47
CA ASP A 8 19.76 3.14 11.31
C ASP A 8 20.90 3.87 10.59
N SER A 9 21.28 5.03 11.14
CA SER A 9 22.41 5.82 10.64
C SER A 9 23.78 5.25 11.04
N GLY A 10 23.85 4.42 12.09
CA GLY A 10 25.09 3.79 12.54
C GLY A 10 25.43 2.51 11.78
N CYS A 11 24.54 2.09 10.89
CA CYS A 11 24.63 0.83 10.18
C CYS A 11 25.26 1.04 8.80
N SER A 12 26.35 0.33 8.49
CA SER A 12 27.07 0.46 7.21
C SER A 12 26.41 -0.25 6.04
N ARG A 13 25.54 -1.23 6.30
CA ARG A 13 24.86 -2.05 5.29
C ARG A 13 23.41 -2.30 5.65
N HIS A 14 22.54 -2.51 4.69
CA HIS A 14 21.25 -3.16 4.94
C HIS A 14 21.48 -4.58 5.46
N MET A 15 20.76 -4.98 6.50
CA MET A 15 20.98 -6.28 7.14
C MET A 15 19.67 -6.93 7.58
N THR A 16 19.59 -8.24 7.45
CA THR A 16 18.50 -9.04 8.04
C THR A 16 18.99 -10.42 8.45
N GLY A 17 18.43 -10.96 9.53
CA GLY A 17 18.62 -12.35 9.94
C GLY A 17 17.61 -13.33 9.36
N HIS A 18 16.73 -12.89 8.48
CA HIS A 18 15.60 -13.67 8.01
C HIS A 18 15.65 -13.84 6.48
N HIS A 19 16.02 -15.06 6.04
CA HIS A 19 16.15 -15.39 4.62
C HIS A 19 14.87 -15.15 3.78
N LYS A 20 13.69 -15.17 4.43
CA LYS A 20 12.39 -15.00 3.76
C LYS A 20 12.17 -13.61 3.17
N TRP A 21 12.95 -12.60 3.55
CA TRP A 21 12.85 -11.25 2.99
C TRP A 21 13.48 -11.12 1.61
N PHE A 22 14.38 -12.04 1.25
CA PHE A 22 15.16 -11.92 0.03
C PHE A 22 14.34 -12.33 -1.19
N SER A 23 14.29 -11.45 -2.19
CA SER A 23 13.83 -11.78 -3.54
C SER A 23 14.94 -12.42 -4.37
N SER A 24 16.19 -12.11 -4.05
CA SER A 24 17.39 -12.78 -4.56
C SER A 24 18.40 -12.92 -3.42
N LEU A 25 19.09 -14.06 -3.34
CA LEU A 25 20.10 -14.31 -2.32
C LEU A 25 21.23 -15.14 -2.91
N ASN A 26 22.41 -14.55 -2.97
CA ASN A 26 23.64 -15.26 -3.33
C ASN A 26 24.34 -15.66 -2.02
N THR A 27 24.53 -16.96 -1.81
CA THR A 27 25.31 -17.44 -0.67
C THR A 27 26.77 -17.04 -0.86
N VAL A 28 27.38 -16.50 0.19
CA VAL A 28 28.79 -16.16 0.15
C VAL A 28 29.56 -17.24 0.90
N SER A 29 30.58 -17.82 0.27
CA SER A 29 31.46 -18.84 0.86
C SER A 29 32.55 -18.25 1.75
N THR A 30 32.70 -16.92 1.75
CA THR A 30 33.74 -16.21 2.49
C THR A 30 33.45 -16.19 4.00
N LYS A 31 34.53 -16.01 4.78
CA LYS A 31 34.46 -15.81 6.23
C LYS A 31 34.24 -14.32 6.55
N GLU A 32 33.21 -13.72 5.95
CA GLU A 32 32.87 -12.32 6.23
C GLU A 32 32.04 -12.22 7.53
N TYR A 33 32.39 -11.25 8.36
CA TYR A 33 31.74 -10.96 9.63
C TYR A 33 31.42 -9.48 9.73
N ILE A 34 30.26 -9.16 10.29
CA ILE A 34 29.87 -7.80 10.62
C ILE A 34 29.98 -7.63 12.13
N THR A 35 30.62 -6.55 12.56
CA THR A 35 30.74 -6.19 13.98
C THR A 35 29.56 -5.32 14.38
N PHE A 36 28.92 -5.67 15.49
CA PHE A 36 27.78 -4.95 16.05
C PHE A 36 28.25 -3.89 17.06
N GLY A 37 27.33 -3.02 17.48
CA GLY A 37 27.62 -1.95 18.46
C GLY A 37 28.05 -2.45 19.84
N ASP A 38 27.81 -3.72 20.17
CA ASP A 38 28.22 -4.38 21.41
C ASP A 38 29.56 -5.14 21.29
N HIS A 39 30.31 -4.91 20.21
CA HIS A 39 31.52 -5.66 19.82
C HIS A 39 31.29 -7.16 19.50
N GLY A 40 30.03 -7.63 19.51
CA GLY A 40 29.66 -8.92 18.98
C GLY A 40 29.86 -8.98 17.48
N GLN A 41 29.92 -10.20 16.93
CA GLN A 41 30.08 -10.42 15.49
C GLN A 41 29.01 -11.36 14.94
N GLY A 42 28.43 -10.97 13.81
CA GLY A 42 27.50 -11.78 13.03
C GLY A 42 28.16 -12.30 11.76
N LYS A 43 28.05 -13.60 11.52
CA LYS A 43 28.53 -14.18 10.25
C LYS A 43 27.60 -13.79 9.11
N VAL A 44 28.17 -13.24 8.04
CA VAL A 44 27.47 -13.01 6.78
C VAL A 44 27.35 -14.34 6.04
N MET A 45 26.11 -14.72 5.75
CA MET A 45 25.76 -15.98 5.11
C MET A 45 25.46 -15.81 3.61
N GLY A 46 25.14 -14.59 3.20
CA GLY A 46 24.71 -14.27 1.85
C GLY A 46 24.56 -12.77 1.64
N VAL A 47 24.53 -12.34 0.39
CA VAL A 47 24.19 -10.98 -0.01
C VAL A 47 23.11 -11.06 -1.08
N GLY A 48 22.14 -10.16 -1.03
CA GLY A 48 20.99 -10.24 -1.92
C GLY A 48 20.15 -8.97 -1.93
N SER A 49 19.02 -9.04 -2.62
CA SER A 49 18.06 -7.95 -2.68
C SER A 49 16.82 -8.26 -1.85
N VAL A 50 16.27 -7.23 -1.20
CA VAL A 50 15.03 -7.29 -0.43
C VAL A 50 14.04 -6.28 -1.01
N SER A 51 12.83 -6.74 -1.31
CA SER A 51 11.73 -5.85 -1.73
C SER A 51 10.81 -5.61 -0.56
N LEU A 52 10.83 -4.39 0.00
CA LEU A 52 9.93 -4.02 1.07
C LEU A 52 8.57 -3.58 0.52
N PRO A 53 7.47 -3.80 1.27
CA PRO A 53 6.16 -3.22 1.01
C PRO A 53 6.15 -1.68 1.03
N ALA A 54 6.72 -1.03 0.02
CA ALA A 54 6.76 0.43 -0.12
C ALA A 54 7.36 0.92 -1.44
N LYS A 55 7.40 0.10 -2.51
CA LYS A 55 8.30 0.32 -3.67
C LYS A 55 9.79 0.46 -3.32
N LEU A 56 10.18 0.29 -2.05
CA LEU A 56 11.57 0.36 -1.62
C LEU A 56 12.24 -0.99 -1.88
N SER A 57 13.14 -1.01 -2.86
CA SER A 57 14.00 -2.16 -3.13
C SER A 57 15.38 -1.88 -2.55
N LEU A 58 15.78 -2.69 -1.57
CA LEU A 58 17.09 -2.63 -0.95
C LEU A 58 18.02 -3.59 -1.68
N ARG A 59 19.14 -3.07 -2.18
CA ARG A 59 20.21 -3.85 -2.83
C ARG A 59 21.32 -4.16 -1.83
N GLU A 60 22.17 -5.13 -2.17
CA GLU A 60 23.37 -5.49 -1.39
C GLU A 60 23.11 -5.75 0.11
N VAL A 61 21.92 -6.29 0.43
CA VAL A 61 21.50 -6.59 1.79
C VAL A 61 22.25 -7.80 2.31
N ALA A 62 22.92 -7.66 3.46
CA ALA A 62 23.62 -8.76 4.09
C ALA A 62 22.65 -9.67 4.87
N PHE A 63 22.70 -10.96 4.56
CA PHE A 63 22.04 -11.99 5.36
C PHE A 63 22.96 -12.38 6.52
N VAL A 64 22.65 -11.92 7.73
CA VAL A 64 23.51 -12.09 8.91
C VAL A 64 22.87 -13.07 9.89
N ARG A 65 23.59 -14.15 10.22
CA ARG A 65 23.06 -15.16 11.15
C ARG A 65 22.83 -14.54 12.54
N ASN A 66 21.70 -14.87 13.16
CA ASN A 66 21.31 -14.45 14.52
C ASN A 66 21.19 -12.92 14.71
N LEU A 67 20.94 -12.17 13.65
CA LEU A 67 20.67 -10.74 13.76
C LEU A 67 19.29 -10.49 14.39
N GLY A 68 19.25 -9.77 15.50
CA GLY A 68 18.01 -9.54 16.27
C GLY A 68 16.99 -8.61 15.61
N PHE A 69 17.43 -7.74 14.69
CA PHE A 69 16.59 -6.76 14.02
C PHE A 69 16.96 -6.64 12.54
N ASN A 70 15.99 -6.30 11.68
CA ASN A 70 16.30 -5.94 10.29
C ASN A 70 16.66 -4.46 10.25
N LEU A 71 17.77 -4.12 9.62
CA LEU A 71 18.33 -2.76 9.59
C LEU A 71 18.37 -2.22 8.17
N VAL A 72 17.93 -0.98 8.03
CA VAL A 72 18.07 -0.18 6.81
C VAL A 72 19.18 0.84 7.08
N SER A 73 20.32 0.66 6.43
CA SER A 73 21.40 1.64 6.45
C SER A 73 20.96 2.94 5.77
N ILE A 74 21.10 4.06 6.47
CA ILE A 74 20.85 5.37 5.87
C ILE A 74 21.92 5.68 4.83
N SER A 75 23.19 5.37 5.10
CA SER A 75 24.28 5.67 4.17
C SER A 75 24.09 4.97 2.82
N GLN A 76 23.71 3.68 2.81
CA GLN A 76 23.43 2.99 1.56
C GLN A 76 22.23 3.56 0.80
N LEU A 77 21.20 4.06 1.49
CA LEU A 77 20.10 4.74 0.80
C LEU A 77 20.56 6.03 0.13
N LEU A 78 21.43 6.80 0.79
CA LEU A 78 22.01 8.00 0.19
C LEU A 78 22.90 7.65 -1.01
N ASP A 79 23.69 6.57 -0.92
CA ASP A 79 24.52 6.07 -2.02
C ASP A 79 23.67 5.62 -3.22
N ASP A 80 22.49 5.05 -2.95
CA ASP A 80 21.49 4.65 -3.96
C ASP A 80 20.69 5.85 -4.53
N GLY A 81 20.98 7.08 -4.09
CA GLY A 81 20.36 8.30 -4.60
C GLY A 81 19.03 8.68 -3.95
N PHE A 82 18.66 8.04 -2.84
CA PHE A 82 17.47 8.43 -2.08
C PHE A 82 17.77 9.57 -1.11
N GLU A 83 16.75 10.38 -0.82
CA GLU A 83 16.80 11.36 0.26
C GLU A 83 16.05 10.86 1.49
N VAL A 84 16.65 10.98 2.68
CA VAL A 84 16.01 10.64 3.95
C VAL A 84 15.71 11.91 4.74
N ARG A 85 14.43 12.22 4.95
CA ARG A 85 13.99 13.42 5.68
C ARG A 85 13.48 13.03 7.07
N PHE A 86 14.02 13.68 8.11
CA PHE A 86 13.49 13.60 9.48
C PHE A 86 12.91 14.95 9.89
N LYS A 87 11.59 15.02 10.10
CA LYS A 87 10.90 16.20 10.64
C LYS A 87 10.00 15.81 11.80
N LYS A 88 9.68 16.78 12.66
CA LYS A 88 8.79 16.61 13.82
C LYS A 88 7.43 16.00 13.46
N SER A 89 6.91 16.33 12.26
CA SER A 89 5.59 15.89 11.79
C SER A 89 5.63 14.75 10.78
N ALA A 90 6.77 14.48 10.14
CA ALA A 90 6.88 13.47 9.08
C ALA A 90 8.34 13.03 8.90
N CYS A 91 8.56 11.72 8.88
CA CYS A 91 9.84 11.13 8.49
C CYS A 91 9.61 10.25 7.27
N CYS A 92 10.47 10.35 6.24
CA CYS A 92 10.25 9.65 4.99
C CYS A 92 11.55 9.44 4.18
N VAL A 93 11.46 8.54 3.21
CA VAL A 93 12.44 8.35 2.14
C VAL A 93 11.82 8.80 0.83
N LEU A 94 12.56 9.59 0.06
CA LEU A 94 12.18 10.10 -1.26
C LEU A 94 13.17 9.63 -2.32
N ASP A 95 12.70 9.49 -3.55
CA ASP A 95 13.57 9.28 -4.71
C ASP A 95 14.16 10.61 -5.23
N ALA A 96 14.96 10.51 -6.29
CA ALA A 96 15.64 11.66 -6.90
C ALA A 96 14.67 12.71 -7.45
N GLU A 97 13.44 12.32 -7.78
CA GLU A 97 12.35 13.18 -8.24
C GLU A 97 11.50 13.74 -7.07
N GLU A 98 11.97 13.63 -5.83
CA GLU A 98 11.28 14.02 -4.60
C GLU A 98 9.93 13.29 -4.38
N THR A 99 9.72 12.15 -5.03
CA THR A 99 8.51 11.35 -4.85
C THR A 99 8.64 10.47 -3.61
N LEU A 100 7.56 10.38 -2.84
CA LEU A 100 7.52 9.56 -1.63
C LEU A 100 7.70 8.07 -1.97
N VAL A 101 8.82 7.50 -1.51
CA VAL A 101 9.09 6.07 -1.58
C VAL A 101 8.46 5.39 -0.36
N CYS A 102 8.87 5.79 0.85
CA CYS A 102 8.28 5.22 2.07
C CYS A 102 8.17 6.22 3.22
N SER A 103 7.20 6.00 4.09
CA SER A 103 7.06 6.72 5.36
C SER A 103 7.80 5.97 6.47
N LEU A 104 8.33 6.72 7.42
CA LEU A 104 9.00 6.20 8.61
C LEU A 104 8.15 6.54 9.85
N LEU A 105 7.89 5.54 10.68
CA LEU A 105 7.11 5.69 11.91
C LEU A 105 8.04 5.67 13.14
N PRO A 106 7.77 6.51 14.16
CA PRO A 106 8.42 6.38 15.46
C PRO A 106 8.20 4.98 16.05
N PHE A 107 9.26 4.40 16.59
CA PHE A 107 9.25 3.13 17.31
C PHE A 107 10.20 3.22 18.50
N GLY A 108 9.68 3.66 19.65
CA GLY A 108 10.52 4.04 20.78
C GLY A 108 11.39 5.26 20.43
N ARG A 109 12.71 5.13 20.52
CA ARG A 109 13.68 6.20 20.15
C ARG A 109 14.28 6.02 18.75
N VAL A 110 13.80 5.04 17.99
CA VAL A 110 14.24 4.79 16.61
C VAL A 110 13.08 4.97 15.65
N PHE A 111 13.37 4.92 14.35
CA PHE A 111 12.37 4.97 13.29
C PHE A 111 12.30 3.62 12.59
N LYS A 112 11.11 3.19 12.19
CA LYS A 112 10.89 1.99 11.39
C LYS A 112 10.20 2.31 10.08
N VAL A 113 10.46 1.51 9.05
CA VAL A 113 9.75 1.60 7.77
C VAL A 113 8.27 1.24 7.99
N ASP A 114 7.38 2.07 7.49
CA ASP A 114 5.94 1.79 7.46
C ASP A 114 5.60 0.78 6.36
N LEU A 115 5.55 -0.49 6.72
CA LEU A 115 5.21 -1.57 5.80
C LEU A 115 3.71 -1.70 5.54
N ILE A 116 2.86 -0.96 6.27
CA ILE A 116 1.40 -1.09 6.23
C ILE A 116 0.80 -0.04 5.29
N SER A 117 1.26 1.21 5.38
CA SER A 117 0.65 2.35 4.68
C SER A 117 0.72 2.31 3.16
N ILE A 118 1.45 1.35 2.56
CA ILE A 118 1.61 1.26 1.09
C ILE A 118 0.92 0.02 0.50
N SER A 119 0.28 -0.81 1.33
CA SER A 119 -0.86 -1.63 0.86
C SER A 119 -2.08 -0.75 0.49
N GLY A 120 -2.05 0.55 0.84
CA GLY A 120 -3.18 1.47 0.75
C GLY A 120 -2.90 2.89 0.21
N LEU A 121 -1.72 3.20 -0.35
CA LEU A 121 -1.51 4.49 -1.02
C LEU A 121 -1.92 4.40 -2.49
N ALA A 122 -3.16 4.85 -2.71
CA ALA A 122 -3.91 4.94 -3.97
C ALA A 122 -4.37 3.63 -4.61
N ARG A 123 -4.71 2.61 -3.82
CA ARG A 123 -5.98 1.92 -4.14
C ARG A 123 -7.07 2.82 -3.57
N CYS A 124 -7.60 3.74 -4.40
CA CYS A 124 -9.02 4.01 -4.24
C CYS A 124 -9.67 2.64 -4.09
N LEU A 125 -10.49 2.43 -3.06
CA LEU A 125 -11.41 1.32 -3.06
C LEU A 125 -12.20 1.48 -4.37
N VAL A 126 -11.73 0.83 -5.43
CA VAL A 126 -12.53 0.59 -6.61
C VAL A 126 -13.56 -0.35 -6.06
N ALA A 127 -14.69 0.27 -5.72
CA ALA A 127 -15.96 -0.38 -5.65
C ALA A 127 -15.97 -1.48 -6.71
N SER A 128 -16.15 -2.72 -6.26
CA SER A 128 -16.66 -3.78 -7.12
C SER A 128 -17.73 -3.18 -8.04
N PRO A 129 -17.87 -3.60 -9.32
CA PRO A 129 -18.82 -3.04 -10.28
C PRO A 129 -20.24 -2.77 -9.72
N SER A 130 -20.63 -3.52 -8.70
CA SER A 130 -21.87 -3.34 -7.95
C SER A 130 -21.96 -2.03 -7.19
N ALA A 131 -20.90 -1.56 -6.52
CA ALA A 131 -20.96 -0.32 -5.76
C ALA A 131 -20.96 0.94 -6.67
N ASP A 132 -20.49 0.85 -7.92
CA ASP A 132 -20.52 1.98 -8.86
C ASP A 132 -21.93 2.29 -9.36
N ILE A 133 -22.73 1.27 -9.75
CA ILE A 133 -24.09 1.50 -10.27
C ILE A 133 -25.01 2.10 -9.20
N TRP A 134 -24.90 1.63 -7.96
CA TRP A 134 -25.64 2.17 -6.81
C TRP A 134 -25.26 3.62 -6.47
N LYS A 135 -23.98 3.97 -6.60
CA LYS A 135 -23.49 5.33 -6.36
C LYS A 135 -24.04 6.31 -7.39
N TRP A 136 -24.02 5.93 -8.66
CA TRP A 136 -24.53 6.79 -9.73
C TRP A 136 -26.06 6.88 -9.75
N HIS A 137 -26.76 5.80 -9.38
CA HIS A 137 -28.19 5.82 -9.10
C HIS A 137 -28.55 6.93 -8.09
N ARG A 138 -27.83 7.02 -6.97
CA ARG A 138 -28.06 8.09 -5.96
C ARG A 138 -27.66 9.48 -6.46
N ARG A 139 -26.50 9.61 -7.12
CA ARG A 139 -25.99 10.91 -7.63
C ARG A 139 -26.90 11.55 -8.66
N LEU A 140 -27.57 10.75 -9.49
CA LEU A 140 -28.49 11.23 -10.54
C LEU A 140 -29.95 11.25 -10.06
N GLY A 141 -30.18 11.41 -8.76
CA GLY A 141 -31.53 11.59 -8.22
C GLY A 141 -32.39 10.33 -8.33
N HIS A 142 -31.82 9.17 -8.05
CA HIS A 142 -32.51 7.88 -8.06
C HIS A 142 -33.01 7.43 -9.45
N LEU A 143 -32.24 7.77 -10.49
CA LEU A 143 -32.46 7.32 -11.88
C LEU A 143 -32.60 5.80 -11.97
N SER A 144 -33.48 5.27 -12.83
CA SER A 144 -33.61 3.81 -12.97
C SER A 144 -32.29 3.16 -13.39
N PHE A 145 -32.02 1.96 -12.87
CA PHE A 145 -30.79 1.23 -13.17
C PHE A 145 -30.64 0.95 -14.67
N ASP A 146 -31.74 0.63 -15.37
CA ASP A 146 -31.74 0.42 -16.83
C ASP A 146 -31.33 1.67 -17.61
N LEU A 147 -31.90 2.82 -17.25
CA LEU A 147 -31.58 4.09 -17.90
C LEU A 147 -30.14 4.51 -17.60
N LEU A 148 -29.67 4.25 -16.38
CA LEU A 148 -28.29 4.52 -15.98
C LEU A 148 -27.28 3.69 -16.77
N ILE A 149 -27.54 2.39 -16.98
CA ILE A 149 -26.70 1.51 -17.83
C ILE A 149 -26.70 2.00 -19.28
N ARG A 150 -27.86 2.42 -19.80
CA ARG A 150 -27.98 2.94 -21.16
C ARG A 150 -27.25 4.27 -21.36
N LEU A 151 -27.38 5.22 -20.42
CA LEU A 151 -26.66 6.50 -20.51
C LEU A 151 -25.14 6.30 -20.42
N SER A 152 -24.73 5.36 -19.58
CA SER A 152 -23.34 4.96 -19.44
C SER A 152 -22.76 4.34 -20.73
N SER A 153 -23.54 3.55 -21.47
CA SER A 153 -23.09 2.99 -22.75
C SER A 153 -23.04 4.02 -23.89
N MET A 154 -23.88 5.05 -23.84
CA MET A 154 -23.95 6.11 -24.85
C MET A 154 -22.88 7.21 -24.68
N GLY A 155 -22.16 7.25 -23.54
CA GLY A 155 -21.08 8.22 -23.31
C GLY A 155 -21.54 9.69 -23.25
N LEU A 156 -22.83 9.95 -22.97
CA LEU A 156 -23.41 11.29 -23.01
C LEU A 156 -23.10 12.14 -21.75
N ILE A 157 -22.66 11.51 -20.67
CA ILE A 157 -22.40 12.17 -19.38
C ILE A 157 -20.90 12.15 -19.12
N ARG A 158 -20.28 13.34 -19.08
CA ARG A 158 -18.86 13.47 -18.71
C ARG A 158 -18.63 12.95 -17.30
N GLY A 159 -17.66 12.04 -17.15
CA GLY A 159 -17.29 11.46 -15.87
C GLY A 159 -18.12 10.25 -15.41
N LEU A 160 -19.15 9.84 -16.17
CA LEU A 160 -19.87 8.59 -15.92
C LEU A 160 -19.07 7.41 -16.51
N PRO A 161 -18.55 6.47 -15.68
CA PRO A 161 -17.87 5.28 -16.17
C PRO A 161 -18.83 4.33 -16.90
N LYS A 162 -18.29 3.38 -17.68
CA LYS A 162 -19.07 2.27 -18.27
C LYS A 162 -19.55 1.32 -17.17
N LEU A 163 -20.86 1.29 -16.94
CA LEU A 163 -21.53 0.48 -15.93
C LEU A 163 -21.96 -0.86 -16.55
N ARG A 164 -21.92 -1.93 -15.75
CA ARG A 164 -22.36 -3.26 -16.17
C ARG A 164 -23.77 -3.52 -15.64
N ALA A 165 -24.54 -4.29 -16.40
CA ALA A 165 -25.84 -4.77 -15.95
C ALA A 165 -25.64 -5.80 -14.83
N GLU A 166 -26.28 -5.55 -13.68
CA GLU A 166 -26.40 -6.53 -12.59
C GLU A 166 -27.85 -6.97 -12.48
N LYS A 167 -28.03 -8.24 -12.11
CA LYS A 167 -29.35 -8.79 -11.84
C LYS A 167 -29.77 -8.38 -10.43
N ASP A 168 -31.08 -8.23 -10.23
CA ASP A 168 -31.72 -8.03 -8.92
C ASP A 168 -31.40 -6.69 -8.21
N LEU A 169 -31.15 -5.62 -8.97
CA LEU A 169 -30.99 -4.28 -8.41
C LEU A 169 -32.33 -3.67 -7.98
N VAL A 170 -32.63 -3.71 -6.69
CA VAL A 170 -33.87 -3.15 -6.12
C VAL A 170 -33.58 -2.06 -5.09
N CYS A 171 -33.81 -0.81 -5.45
CA CYS A 171 -33.76 0.31 -4.52
C CYS A 171 -35.08 0.43 -3.76
N HIS A 172 -35.12 -0.02 -2.50
CA HIS A 172 -36.32 0.03 -1.66
C HIS A 172 -36.97 1.42 -1.59
N PRO A 173 -36.26 2.54 -1.34
CA PRO A 173 -36.85 3.88 -1.37
C PRO A 173 -37.55 4.22 -2.69
N CYS A 174 -36.93 3.93 -3.83
CA CYS A 174 -37.52 4.19 -5.15
C CYS A 174 -38.75 3.32 -5.39
N ARG A 175 -38.72 2.07 -4.94
CA ARG A 175 -39.85 1.14 -5.08
C ARG A 175 -41.07 1.67 -4.33
N HIS A 176 -40.88 2.12 -3.08
CA HIS A 176 -41.97 2.71 -2.30
C HIS A 176 -42.42 4.06 -2.87
N GLY A 177 -41.49 4.91 -3.33
CA GLY A 177 -41.81 6.23 -3.89
C GLY A 177 -42.46 6.18 -5.29
N LYS A 178 -42.33 5.08 -6.03
CA LYS A 178 -42.96 4.85 -7.34
C LYS A 178 -44.20 3.96 -7.29
N MET A 179 -44.64 3.55 -6.10
CA MET A 179 -45.95 2.92 -5.95
C MET A 179 -47.03 3.97 -6.21
N VAL A 180 -47.81 3.77 -7.26
CA VAL A 180 -49.04 4.55 -7.47
C VAL A 180 -50.07 4.00 -6.50
N ALA A 181 -50.68 4.86 -5.68
CA ALA A 181 -51.81 4.46 -4.86
C ALA A 181 -52.90 3.87 -5.77
N ALA A 182 -53.45 2.71 -5.40
CA ALA A 182 -54.58 2.14 -6.12
C ALA A 182 -55.71 3.19 -6.12
N SER A 183 -56.30 3.45 -7.30
CA SER A 183 -57.44 4.34 -7.43
C SER A 183 -58.56 3.84 -6.51
N HIS A 184 -58.97 4.69 -5.56
CA HIS A 184 -60.11 4.39 -4.69
C HIS A 184 -61.35 4.18 -5.57
N ILE A 185 -62.05 3.06 -5.35
CA ILE A 185 -63.36 2.83 -5.95
C ILE A 185 -64.29 3.93 -5.41
N PRO A 186 -65.06 4.65 -6.25
CA PRO A 186 -66.01 5.63 -5.77
C PRO A 186 -67.00 4.95 -4.84
N VAL A 187 -67.17 5.48 -3.63
CA VAL A 187 -68.25 5.06 -2.74
C VAL A 187 -69.53 5.64 -3.33
N SER A 188 -70.39 4.77 -3.86
CA SER A 188 -71.77 5.08 -4.27
C SER A 188 -72.67 5.27 -3.07
#